data_AF-A0A7D9L0K9-F1
#
_entry.id   AF-A0A7D9L0K9-F1
#
_cell.length_a   1.000
_cell.length_b   1.000
_cell.length_c   1.000
_cell.angle_alpha   90.00
_cell.angle_beta   90.00
_cell.angle_gamma   90.00
#
_symmetry.space_group_name_H-M   'P 1'
#
loop_
_entity.id
_entity.type
_entity.pdbx_description
1 polymer ?
#
loop_
_entity_poly.entity_id
_entity_poly.type
_entity_poly.pdbx_seq_one_letter_code
_entity_poly.pdbx_strand_id
1 'polypeptide(L)'
;MDLYCFLSASDPANCGVSRGCTETVCLYDCKDDIRSHLRSCHLSKENVDEYKLILARAGLFDLSDDQICKMGICPKHRHRLGRDWLKSKTTCQYPGHVGNSKKVVGRDTFSIKMSEEVLLLYGVTVPTGS
;
A
#
# COMPACT_ATOMS: atom_id res chain seq x y z
N MET A 1 -5.22 20.31 -15.32
CA MET A 1 -6.18 19.21 -15.04
C MET A 1 -6.04 18.92 -13.56
N ASP A 2 -7.07 19.15 -12.77
CA ASP A 2 -6.99 18.93 -11.33
C ASP A 2 -6.97 17.42 -11.06
N LEU A 3 -5.86 16.93 -10.51
CA LEU A 3 -5.73 15.55 -10.07
C LEU A 3 -6.45 15.40 -8.73
N TYR A 4 -7.41 14.48 -8.67
CA TYR A 4 -8.10 14.11 -7.44
C TYR A 4 -7.47 12.86 -6.83
N CYS A 5 -7.42 12.80 -5.51
CA CYS A 5 -6.91 11.62 -4.83
C CYS A 5 -7.88 10.44 -5.01
N PHE A 6 -7.40 9.33 -5.58
CA PHE A 6 -8.24 8.15 -5.85
C PHE A 6 -8.77 7.47 -4.58
N LEU A 7 -8.19 7.76 -3.41
CA LEU A 7 -8.60 7.24 -2.11
C LEU A 7 -9.51 8.21 -1.34
N SER A 8 -9.83 9.37 -1.90
CA SER A 8 -10.66 10.37 -1.22
C SER A 8 -12.06 9.85 -0.88
N ALA A 9 -12.63 8.96 -1.70
CA ALA A 9 -13.94 8.38 -1.45
C ALA A 9 -13.91 7.21 -0.44
N SER A 10 -12.88 6.36 -0.51
CA SER A 10 -12.76 5.17 0.35
C SER A 10 -12.17 5.48 1.72
N ASP A 11 -11.41 6.58 1.83
CA ASP A 11 -10.77 6.99 3.08
C ASP A 11 -10.66 8.52 3.20
N PRO A 12 -11.80 9.22 3.29
CA PRO A 12 -11.87 10.68 3.31
C PRO A 12 -11.17 11.29 4.54
N ALA A 13 -11.25 10.63 5.70
CA ALA A 13 -10.67 11.12 6.96
C ALA A 13 -9.14 11.24 6.91
N ASN A 14 -8.50 10.50 6.00
CA ASN A 14 -7.05 10.51 5.84
C ASN A 14 -6.58 11.10 4.50
N CYS A 15 -7.46 11.79 3.79
CA CYS A 15 -7.09 12.51 2.58
C CYS A 15 -6.51 13.91 2.91
N GLY A 16 -5.69 14.45 2.01
CA GLY A 16 -5.22 15.83 2.03
C GLY A 16 -3.73 16.01 2.33
N VAL A 17 -3.41 17.10 3.02
CA VAL A 17 -2.04 17.59 3.23
C VAL A 17 -1.26 16.73 4.22
N SER A 18 0.07 16.64 4.05
CA SER A 18 0.94 15.92 4.97
C SER A 18 2.37 16.44 4.89
N ARG A 19 3.02 16.63 6.04
CA ARG A 19 4.42 17.10 6.16
C ARG A 19 4.74 18.36 5.35
N GLY A 20 3.80 19.29 5.24
CA GLY A 20 3.96 20.53 4.47
C GLY A 20 3.71 20.38 2.96
N CYS A 21 3.51 19.16 2.45
CA CYS A 21 3.09 18.92 1.07
C CYS A 21 1.57 19.08 0.96
N THR A 22 1.12 19.86 -0.03
CA THR A 22 -0.30 20.15 -0.29
C THR A 22 -0.79 19.63 -1.63
N GLU A 23 0.11 19.44 -2.58
CA GLU A 23 -0.21 19.10 -3.96
C GLU A 23 -0.51 17.61 -4.14
N THR A 24 -1.62 17.31 -4.83
CA THR A 24 -1.92 15.96 -5.30
C THR A 24 -1.14 15.71 -6.58
N VAL A 25 -0.38 14.63 -6.61
CA VAL A 25 0.50 14.28 -7.75
C VAL A 25 -0.07 13.09 -8.51
N CYS A 26 0.39 12.89 -9.75
CA CYS A 26 0.13 11.67 -10.50
C CYS A 26 0.73 10.46 -9.76
N LEU A 27 -0.06 9.40 -9.61
CA LEU A 27 0.38 8.19 -8.94
C LEU A 27 1.55 7.53 -9.69
N TYR A 28 1.51 7.47 -11.02
CA TYR A 28 2.58 6.87 -11.83
C TYR A 28 3.95 7.54 -11.64
N ASP A 29 3.96 8.82 -11.28
CA ASP A 29 5.18 9.60 -11.03
C ASP A 29 5.77 9.38 -9.63
N CYS A 30 5.06 8.66 -8.76
CA CYS A 30 5.55 8.26 -7.44
C CYS A 30 6.61 7.14 -7.59
N LYS A 31 7.88 7.53 -7.76
CA LYS A 31 9.04 6.63 -7.99
C LYS A 31 10.20 6.89 -7.02
N ASP A 32 9.86 7.44 -5.87
CA ASP A 32 10.77 7.66 -4.77
C ASP A 32 11.49 6.36 -4.37
N ASP A 33 12.81 6.41 -4.09
CA ASP A 33 13.55 5.23 -3.62
C ASP A 33 12.98 4.72 -2.29
N ILE A 34 12.42 3.52 -2.30
CA ILE A 34 11.79 2.85 -1.15
C ILE A 34 12.59 1.65 -0.65
N ARG A 35 13.82 1.41 -1.14
CA ARG A 35 14.59 0.19 -0.83
C ARG A 35 14.87 0.02 0.66
N SER A 36 15.24 1.09 1.36
CA SER A 36 15.48 1.05 2.81
C SER A 36 14.20 0.70 3.58
N HIS A 37 13.06 1.24 3.15
CA HIS A 37 11.76 0.98 3.74
C HIS A 37 11.26 -0.44 3.48
N LEU A 38 11.43 -0.94 2.26
CA LEU A 38 11.13 -2.34 1.94
C LEU A 38 11.93 -3.30 2.83
N ARG A 39 13.21 -3.00 3.12
CA ARG A 39 14.02 -3.79 4.06
C ARG A 39 13.44 -3.76 5.48
N SER A 40 13.03 -2.60 6.00
CA SER A 40 12.41 -2.50 7.35
C SER A 40 11.07 -3.23 7.43
N CYS A 41 10.35 -3.30 6.30
CA CYS A 41 9.11 -4.07 6.16
C CYS A 41 9.31 -5.56 5.89
N HIS A 42 10.56 -6.06 5.80
CA HIS A 42 10.89 -7.43 5.35
C HIS A 42 10.43 -7.78 3.92
N LEU A 43 10.19 -6.76 3.11
CA LEU A 43 9.80 -6.82 1.70
C LEU A 43 11.00 -6.56 0.77
N SER A 44 12.23 -6.79 1.22
CA SER A 44 13.43 -6.48 0.41
C SER A 44 13.53 -7.25 -0.91
N LYS A 45 12.71 -8.30 -1.08
CA LYS A 45 12.60 -9.09 -2.32
C LYS A 45 11.58 -8.51 -3.31
N GLU A 46 10.67 -7.66 -2.84
CA GLU A 46 9.72 -6.96 -3.69
C GLU A 46 10.48 -5.88 -4.46
N ASN A 47 10.92 -6.18 -5.68
CA ASN A 47 11.59 -5.22 -6.55
C ASN A 47 10.55 -4.37 -7.27
N VAL A 48 9.99 -3.38 -6.56
CA VAL A 48 8.87 -2.55 -7.04
C VAL A 48 9.11 -1.06 -6.85
N ASP A 49 8.49 -0.26 -7.72
CA ASP A 49 8.41 1.19 -7.58
C ASP A 49 7.40 1.59 -6.49
N GLU A 50 7.53 2.81 -5.96
CA GLU A 50 6.65 3.32 -4.90
C GLU A 50 5.16 3.25 -5.28
N TYR A 51 4.78 3.65 -6.49
CA TYR A 51 3.38 3.61 -6.93
C TYR A 51 2.78 2.19 -6.91
N LYS A 52 3.55 1.17 -7.31
CA LYS A 52 3.11 -0.23 -7.26
C LYS A 52 2.93 -0.71 -5.82
N LEU A 53 3.83 -0.31 -4.92
CA LEU A 53 3.71 -0.61 -3.50
C LEU A 53 2.45 0.04 -2.89
N ILE A 54 2.16 1.29 -3.26
CA ILE A 54 0.97 2.01 -2.83
C ILE A 54 -0.31 1.29 -3.29
N LEU A 55 -0.37 0.89 -4.56
CA LEU A 55 -1.49 0.14 -5.12
C LEU A 55 -1.69 -1.21 -4.40
N ALA A 56 -0.61 -1.96 -4.20
CA ALA A 56 -0.66 -3.24 -3.51
C ALA A 56 -1.17 -3.10 -2.05
N ARG A 57 -0.74 -2.04 -1.34
CA ARG A 57 -1.24 -1.74 0.02
C ARG A 57 -2.68 -1.23 0.03
N ALA A 58 -3.15 -0.62 -1.05
CA ALA A 58 -4.56 -0.25 -1.24
C ALA A 58 -5.43 -1.43 -1.70
N GLY A 59 -4.83 -2.58 -2.04
CA GLY A 59 -5.55 -3.76 -2.57
C GLY A 59 -5.96 -3.62 -4.04
N LEU A 60 -5.19 -2.88 -4.83
CA LEU A 60 -5.45 -2.66 -6.26
C LEU A 60 -4.34 -3.34 -7.08
N PHE A 61 -4.67 -4.40 -7.82
CA PHE A 61 -3.70 -5.21 -8.56
C PHE A 61 -3.93 -5.20 -10.09
N ASP A 62 -5.18 -5.16 -10.54
CA ASP A 62 -5.55 -5.23 -11.96
C ASP A 62 -5.73 -3.86 -12.63
N LEU A 63 -4.70 -3.01 -12.58
CA LEU A 63 -4.71 -1.69 -13.22
C LEU A 63 -3.65 -1.59 -14.31
N SER A 64 -4.04 -1.06 -15.48
CA SER A 64 -3.10 -0.75 -16.56
C SER A 64 -2.38 0.57 -16.31
N ASP A 65 -1.21 0.75 -16.90
CA ASP A 65 -0.42 1.99 -16.78
C ASP A 65 -1.21 3.24 -17.22
N ASP A 66 -2.09 3.13 -18.23
CA ASP A 66 -2.98 4.23 -18.65
C ASP A 66 -3.98 4.62 -17.56
N GLN A 67 -4.52 3.65 -16.81
CA GLN A 67 -5.40 3.93 -15.67
C GLN A 67 -4.60 4.58 -14.54
N ILE A 68 -3.41 4.05 -14.23
CA ILE A 68 -2.54 4.55 -13.16
C ILE A 68 -2.09 6.00 -13.45
N CYS A 69 -1.77 6.33 -14.71
CA CYS A 69 -1.40 7.69 -15.12
C CYS A 69 -2.51 8.73 -14.92
N LYS A 70 -3.78 8.30 -14.80
CA LYS A 70 -4.93 9.17 -14.58
C LYS A 70 -5.32 9.30 -13.11
N MET A 71 -4.68 8.52 -12.23
CA MET A 71 -4.96 8.52 -10.80
C MET A 71 -4.09 9.55 -10.08
N GLY A 72 -4.72 10.44 -9.30
CA GLY A 72 -4.03 11.32 -8.38
C GLY A 72 -3.86 10.70 -7.00
N ILE A 73 -2.80 11.05 -6.29
CA ILE A 73 -2.62 10.69 -4.88
C ILE A 73 -2.24 11.91 -4.05
N CYS A 74 -2.97 12.13 -2.95
CA CYS A 74 -2.66 13.22 -2.04
C CYS A 74 -1.43 12.88 -1.18
N PRO A 75 -0.73 13.89 -0.65
CA PRO A 75 0.45 13.67 0.18
C PRO A 75 0.21 12.76 1.38
N LYS A 76 -0.95 12.89 2.05
CA LYS A 76 -1.27 12.08 3.23
C LYS A 76 -1.40 10.58 2.90
N HIS A 77 -2.10 10.24 1.82
CA HIS A 77 -2.19 8.85 1.35
C HIS A 77 -0.87 8.33 0.79
N ARG A 78 -0.13 9.14 0.01
CA ARG A 78 1.18 8.76 -0.53
C ARG A 78 2.15 8.40 0.59
N HIS A 79 2.27 9.24 1.61
CA HIS A 79 3.11 8.98 2.77
C HIS A 79 2.67 7.70 3.49
N ARG A 80 1.39 7.60 3.85
CA ARG A 80 0.88 6.47 4.63
C ARG A 80 0.99 5.13 3.91
N LEU A 81 0.76 5.08 2.60
CA LEU A 81 0.83 3.86 1.79
C LEU A 81 2.22 3.62 1.16
N GLY A 82 3.08 4.62 1.14
CA GLY A 82 4.45 4.54 0.61
C GLY A 82 5.47 4.41 1.73
N ARG A 83 6.34 5.41 1.85
CA ARG A 83 7.52 5.40 2.75
C ARG A 83 7.20 5.46 4.24
N ASP A 84 6.09 6.06 4.64
CA ASP A 84 5.71 6.19 6.05
C ASP A 84 4.74 5.10 6.50
N TRP A 85 4.66 3.99 5.75
CA TRP A 85 3.85 2.86 6.16
C TRP A 85 4.28 2.34 7.53
N LEU A 86 3.34 2.39 8.46
CA LEU A 86 3.47 1.76 9.77
C LEU A 86 2.78 0.42 9.70
N LYS A 87 3.46 -0.63 10.17
CA LYS A 87 2.86 -1.96 10.30
C LYS A 87 1.62 -1.83 11.19
N SER A 88 0.45 -2.05 10.60
CA SER A 88 -0.84 -1.79 11.24
C SER A 88 -1.10 -2.75 12.40
N LYS A 89 -0.62 -3.99 12.28
CA LYS A 89 -0.80 -5.04 13.29
C LYS A 89 0.45 -5.88 13.42
N THR A 90 0.64 -6.43 14.61
CA THR A 90 1.79 -7.29 14.94
C THR A 90 1.43 -8.77 14.90
N THR A 91 0.19 -9.11 14.53
CA THR A 91 -0.32 -10.48 14.48
C THR A 91 -0.76 -10.86 13.07
N CYS A 92 -0.68 -12.16 12.75
CA CYS A 92 -1.07 -12.73 11.46
C CYS A 92 -2.47 -12.24 11.04
N GLN A 93 -2.57 -11.69 9.82
CA GLN A 93 -3.81 -11.16 9.24
C GLN A 93 -4.44 -12.10 8.19
N TYR A 94 -3.95 -13.33 8.04
CA TYR A 94 -4.48 -14.26 7.05
C TYR A 94 -5.91 -14.69 7.40
N PRO A 95 -6.92 -14.46 6.53
CA PRO A 95 -8.32 -14.70 6.88
C PRO A 95 -8.66 -16.16 7.20
N GLY A 96 -7.96 -17.11 6.58
CA GLY A 96 -8.12 -18.55 6.84
C GLY A 96 -7.40 -19.06 8.10
N HIS A 97 -6.88 -18.18 8.95
CA HIS A 97 -6.13 -18.59 10.15
C HIS A 97 -7.05 -19.26 11.17
N VAL A 98 -6.73 -20.50 11.55
CA VAL A 98 -7.44 -21.24 12.61
C VAL A 98 -6.65 -21.16 13.91
N GLY A 99 -7.31 -20.70 14.98
CA GLY A 99 -6.72 -20.56 16.33
C GLY A 99 -6.22 -19.14 16.64
N ASN A 100 -5.44 -18.99 17.71
CA ASN A 100 -4.95 -17.68 18.14
C ASN A 100 -4.00 -17.07 17.11
N SER A 101 -4.21 -15.80 16.73
CA SER A 101 -3.35 -15.08 15.80
C SER A 101 -1.92 -14.97 16.37
N LYS A 102 -0.96 -15.52 15.65
CA LYS A 102 0.46 -15.50 16.06
C LYS A 102 1.09 -14.16 15.75
N LYS A 103 2.10 -13.76 16.52
CA LYS A 103 2.91 -12.57 16.23
C LYS A 103 3.65 -12.75 14.90
N VAL A 104 3.60 -11.73 14.04
CA VAL A 104 4.40 -11.67 12.81
C VAL A 104 5.85 -11.40 13.21
N VAL A 105 6.75 -12.32 12.83
CA VAL A 105 8.19 -12.21 13.11
C VAL A 105 8.97 -12.28 11.81
N GLY A 106 9.84 -11.30 11.57
CA GLY A 106 10.73 -11.31 10.41
C GLY A 106 9.96 -11.42 9.09
N ARG A 107 10.19 -12.51 8.36
CA ARG A 107 9.72 -12.72 6.98
C ARG A 107 8.26 -13.14 6.85
N ASP A 108 7.54 -13.31 7.95
CA ASP A 108 6.13 -13.73 7.95
C ASP A 108 5.16 -12.58 7.58
N THR A 109 5.65 -11.60 6.81
CA THR A 109 4.89 -10.41 6.38
C THR A 109 4.21 -10.69 5.05
N PHE A 110 3.09 -10.01 4.83
CA PHE A 110 2.34 -10.13 3.57
C PHE A 110 3.16 -9.61 2.39
N SER A 111 3.59 -10.52 1.51
CA SER A 111 4.14 -10.18 0.18
C SER A 111 3.05 -9.58 -0.72
N ILE A 112 3.45 -8.98 -1.85
CA ILE A 112 2.49 -8.46 -2.84
C ILE A 112 1.62 -9.61 -3.35
N LYS A 113 2.26 -10.72 -3.72
CA LYS A 113 1.58 -11.94 -4.20
C LYS A 113 0.56 -12.48 -3.18
N MET A 114 0.93 -12.53 -1.90
CA MET A 114 0.01 -12.99 -0.86
C MET A 114 -1.17 -12.05 -0.65
N SER A 115 -0.95 -10.74 -0.77
CA SER A 115 -2.00 -9.73 -0.61
C SER A 115 -3.02 -9.84 -1.76
N GLU A 116 -2.53 -10.04 -2.98
CA GLU A 116 -3.35 -10.31 -4.17
C GLU A 116 -4.13 -11.63 -4.04
N GLU A 117 -3.46 -12.71 -3.63
CA GLU A 117 -4.08 -14.02 -3.41
C GLU A 117 -5.19 -13.94 -2.36
N VAL A 118 -4.96 -13.25 -1.24
CA VAL A 118 -5.98 -13.10 -0.19
C VAL A 118 -7.17 -12.28 -0.67
N LEU A 119 -6.95 -11.25 -1.49
CA LEU A 119 -8.05 -10.51 -2.12
C LEU A 119 -8.87 -11.42 -3.04
N LEU A 120 -8.22 -12.23 -3.88
CA LEU A 120 -8.88 -13.14 -4.82
C LEU A 120 -9.66 -14.26 -4.13
N LEU A 121 -9.08 -14.86 -3.09
CA LEU A 121 -9.68 -16.01 -2.40
C LEU A 121 -10.75 -15.62 -1.38
N TYR A 122 -10.55 -14.51 -0.66
CA TYR A 122 -11.40 -14.15 0.48
C TYR A 122 -12.18 -12.85 0.28
N GLY A 123 -11.90 -12.06 -0.77
CA GLY A 123 -12.53 -10.76 -0.99
C GLY A 123 -12.16 -9.71 0.06
N VAL A 124 -11.07 -9.93 0.80
CA VAL A 124 -10.61 -9.04 1.88
C VAL A 124 -9.24 -8.47 1.51
N THR A 125 -9.08 -7.16 1.66
CA THR A 125 -7.79 -6.50 1.47
C THR A 125 -6.93 -6.62 2.71
N VAL A 126 -5.79 -7.30 2.59
CA VAL A 126 -4.70 -7.25 3.58
C VAL A 126 -3.52 -6.50 2.97
N PRO A 127 -3.12 -5.34 3.53
CA PRO A 127 -2.05 -4.54 2.92
C PRO A 127 -0.68 -5.23 2.95
N THR A 128 0.07 -5.09 1.85
CA THR A 128 1.46 -5.57 1.75
C THR A 128 2.34 -5.03 2.88
N GLY A 129 3.04 -5.94 3.57
CA GLY A 129 3.90 -5.64 4.72
C GLY A 129 3.19 -5.61 6.08
N SER A 130 1.93 -6.08 6.14
CA SER A 130 1.21 -6.38 7.39
C SER A 130 1.70 -7.68 8.05
#